data_AF-A0A229RUR0-F1
#
_entry.id   AF-A0A229RUR0-F1
#
_cell.length_a   1.000
_cell.length_b   1.000
_cell.length_c   1.000
_cell.angle_alpha   90.00
_cell.angle_beta   90.00
_cell.angle_gamma   90.00
#
_symmetry.space_group_name_H-M   'P 1'
#
loop_
_entity.id
_entity.type
_entity.pdbx_description
1 polymer ?
#
loop_
_entity_poly.entity_id
_entity_poly.type
_entity_poly.pdbx_seq_one_letter_code
_entity_poly.pdbx_strand_id
1 'polypeptide(L)'
;MLPVLTDVVALVDYLAARATVLSDEELDLALGRVGRVDGPVLVSGLQVRSLITDTQLTAVLGRVWSMAEYPDRALGHARWRELFAKAGYAADGRPESRPDTTLRLYRGSVERRRTDWSWTDSLDVARDYALSGIRGRPRGTIWTALVDPAMLLARNTGRDEKEYIVDTSGLAIDSLNEDEIH
;
A
#
# COMPACT_ATOMS: atom_id res chain seq x y z
N MET A 1 -24.93 -1.48 16.21
CA MET A 1 -23.73 -1.15 17.01
C MET A 1 -22.72 -2.27 16.84
N LEU A 2 -21.50 -1.98 16.37
CA LEU A 2 -20.48 -3.01 16.18
C LEU A 2 -19.91 -3.47 17.54
N PRO A 3 -19.80 -4.79 17.82
CA PRO A 3 -19.26 -5.32 19.07
C PRO A 3 -17.75 -5.05 19.17
N VAL A 4 -17.20 -4.89 20.37
CA VAL A 4 -15.75 -4.67 20.55
C VAL A 4 -15.00 -5.99 20.30
N LEU A 5 -14.66 -6.25 19.03
CA LEU A 5 -13.83 -7.36 18.59
C LEU A 5 -12.56 -6.79 17.97
N THR A 6 -11.40 -7.22 18.49
CA THR A 6 -10.07 -6.86 17.98
C THR A 6 -9.46 -7.98 17.14
N ASP A 7 -9.93 -9.21 17.31
CA ASP A 7 -9.56 -10.32 16.43
C ASP A 7 -10.21 -10.14 15.05
N VAL A 8 -9.37 -10.09 14.01
CA VAL A 8 -9.82 -9.78 12.65
C VAL A 8 -10.75 -10.85 12.07
N VAL A 9 -10.51 -12.13 12.38
CA VAL A 9 -11.33 -13.23 11.86
C VAL A 9 -12.72 -13.20 12.50
N ALA A 10 -12.78 -13.10 13.82
CA ALA A 10 -14.04 -12.98 14.55
C ALA A 10 -14.85 -11.75 14.13
N LEU A 11 -14.18 -10.62 13.86
CA LEU A 11 -14.86 -9.43 13.36
C LEU A 11 -15.43 -9.64 11.95
N VAL A 12 -14.67 -10.24 11.03
CA VAL A 12 -15.15 -10.56 9.67
C VAL A 12 -16.35 -11.51 9.73
N ASP A 13 -16.29 -12.56 10.54
CA ASP A 13 -17.38 -13.53 10.67
C ASP A 13 -18.64 -12.90 11.27
N TYR A 14 -18.48 -12.05 12.29
CA TYR A 14 -19.59 -11.28 12.85
C TYR A 14 -20.25 -10.37 11.80
N LEU A 15 -19.45 -9.66 11.01
CA LEU A 15 -19.94 -8.78 9.95
C LEU A 15 -20.61 -9.57 8.82
N ALA A 16 -20.05 -10.71 8.44
CA ALA A 16 -20.61 -11.60 7.43
C ALA A 16 -21.97 -12.17 7.85
N ALA A 17 -22.15 -12.51 9.13
CA ALA A 17 -23.42 -13.00 9.66
C ALA A 17 -24.57 -11.98 9.54
N ARG A 18 -24.25 -10.67 9.43
CA ARG A 18 -25.25 -9.64 9.16
C ARG A 18 -25.74 -9.63 7.71
N ALA A 19 -24.98 -10.21 6.78
CA ALA A 19 -25.30 -10.30 5.35
C ALA A 19 -25.63 -8.96 4.68
N THR A 20 -25.01 -7.87 5.13
CA THR A 20 -25.20 -6.52 4.59
C THR A 20 -23.86 -5.88 4.24
N VAL A 21 -23.80 -5.17 3.11
CA VAL A 21 -22.69 -4.29 2.79
C VAL A 21 -22.56 -3.22 3.88
N LEU A 22 -21.33 -2.97 4.32
CA LEU A 22 -21.03 -1.99 5.35
C LEU A 22 -21.23 -0.57 4.82
N SER A 23 -21.65 0.35 5.70
CA SER A 23 -21.49 1.77 5.43
C SER A 23 -20.01 2.18 5.53
N ASP A 24 -19.66 3.34 5.00
CA ASP A 24 -18.29 3.89 5.11
C ASP A 24 -17.88 4.09 6.57
N GLU A 25 -18.80 4.53 7.42
CA GLU A 25 -18.58 4.69 8.87
C GLU A 25 -18.31 3.34 9.56
N GLU A 26 -19.05 2.29 9.20
CA GLU A 26 -18.82 0.96 9.75
C GLU A 26 -17.47 0.38 9.31
N LEU A 27 -17.08 0.62 8.05
CA LEU A 27 -15.78 0.21 7.52
C LEU A 27 -14.63 0.94 8.24
N ASP A 28 -14.71 2.26 8.40
CA ASP A 28 -13.69 3.03 9.11
C ASP A 28 -13.60 2.62 10.58
N LEU A 29 -14.73 2.37 11.26
CA LEU A 29 -14.75 1.88 12.63
C LEU A 29 -14.13 0.48 12.74
N ALA A 30 -14.41 -0.42 11.79
CA ALA A 30 -13.81 -1.75 11.76
C ALA A 30 -12.28 -1.69 11.56
N LEU A 31 -11.80 -0.85 10.63
CA LEU A 31 -10.37 -0.63 10.38
C LEU A 31 -9.66 -0.03 11.61
N GLY A 32 -10.32 0.92 12.29
CA GLY A 32 -9.80 1.50 13.53
C GLY A 32 -9.63 0.49 14.66
N ARG A 33 -10.48 -0.53 14.73
CA ARG A 33 -10.48 -1.55 15.80
C ARG A 33 -9.43 -2.62 15.63
N VAL A 34 -9.25 -3.14 14.42
CA VAL A 34 -8.21 -4.14 14.13
C VAL A 34 -6.82 -3.50 14.05
N GLY A 35 -6.77 -2.18 13.83
CA GLY A 35 -5.53 -1.44 13.76
C GLY A 35 -4.75 -1.69 12.47
N ARG A 36 -3.55 -1.13 12.42
CA ARG A 36 -2.76 -1.00 11.18
C ARG A 36 -2.18 -2.31 10.66
N VAL A 37 -1.93 -3.27 11.55
CA VAL A 37 -1.30 -4.56 11.20
C VAL A 37 -2.32 -5.50 10.54
N ASP A 38 -3.54 -5.56 11.09
CA ASP A 38 -4.59 -6.47 10.63
C ASP A 38 -5.55 -5.84 9.59
N GLY A 39 -5.43 -4.54 9.34
CA GLY A 39 -6.17 -3.83 8.30
C GLY A 39 -6.18 -4.53 6.93
N PRO A 40 -5.04 -5.01 6.39
CA PRO A 40 -5.01 -5.78 5.15
C PRO A 40 -5.88 -7.04 5.18
N VAL A 41 -5.77 -7.83 6.26
CA VAL A 41 -6.55 -9.07 6.43
C VAL A 41 -8.04 -8.77 6.49
N LEU A 42 -8.43 -7.71 7.22
CA LEU A 42 -9.81 -7.25 7.30
C LEU A 42 -10.35 -6.89 5.91
N VAL A 43 -9.69 -6.00 5.17
CA VAL A 43 -10.13 -5.58 3.83
C VAL A 43 -10.25 -6.77 2.88
N SER A 44 -9.27 -7.68 2.90
CA SER A 44 -9.30 -8.89 2.08
C SER A 44 -10.51 -9.76 2.41
N GLY A 45 -10.79 -10.01 3.70
CA GLY A 45 -11.93 -10.80 4.15
C GLY A 45 -13.27 -10.19 3.79
N LEU A 46 -13.43 -8.88 4.02
CA LEU A 46 -14.64 -8.14 3.66
C LEU A 46 -14.87 -8.16 2.14
N GLN A 47 -13.82 -8.01 1.34
CA GLN A 47 -13.90 -8.07 -0.12
C GLN A 47 -14.34 -9.47 -0.59
N VAL A 48 -13.75 -10.55 -0.06
CA VAL A 48 -14.14 -11.94 -0.43
C VAL A 48 -15.61 -12.23 -0.11
N ARG A 49 -16.12 -11.66 0.98
CA ARG A 49 -17.51 -11.82 1.43
C ARG A 49 -18.48 -10.80 0.82
N SER A 50 -18.02 -9.96 -0.10
CA SER A 50 -18.80 -8.88 -0.72
C SER A 50 -19.46 -7.94 0.30
N LEU A 51 -18.78 -7.68 1.42
CA LEU A 51 -19.25 -6.78 2.49
C LEU A 51 -18.82 -5.33 2.30
N ILE A 52 -17.98 -5.08 1.30
CA ILE A 52 -17.58 -3.75 0.84
C ILE A 52 -17.71 -3.67 -0.68
N THR A 53 -18.01 -2.48 -1.18
CA THR A 53 -18.05 -2.18 -2.61
C THR A 53 -16.66 -1.93 -3.19
N ASP A 54 -16.53 -1.96 -4.51
CA ASP A 54 -15.28 -1.58 -5.18
C ASP A 54 -14.92 -0.10 -4.90
N THR A 55 -15.92 0.80 -4.82
CA THR A 55 -15.70 2.21 -4.44
C THR A 55 -15.10 2.33 -3.04
N GLN A 56 -15.61 1.58 -2.06
CA GLN A 56 -15.07 1.54 -0.71
C GLN A 56 -13.66 0.95 -0.69
N LEU A 57 -13.42 -0.09 -1.50
CA LEU A 57 -12.09 -0.67 -1.66
C LEU A 57 -11.11 0.38 -2.20
N THR A 58 -11.47 1.11 -3.27
CA THR A 58 -10.68 2.22 -3.82
C THR A 58 -10.36 3.27 -2.77
N ALA A 59 -11.34 3.61 -1.92
CA ALA A 59 -11.18 4.64 -0.89
C ALA A 59 -10.17 4.28 0.20
N VAL A 60 -10.04 3.00 0.56
CA VAL A 60 -9.25 2.59 1.73
C VAL A 60 -7.95 1.86 1.39
N LEU A 61 -7.84 1.22 0.22
CA LEU A 61 -6.79 0.24 -0.06
C LEU A 61 -5.38 0.83 -0.01
N GLY A 62 -5.17 2.01 -0.63
CA GLY A 62 -3.89 2.72 -0.60
C GLY A 62 -3.44 3.05 0.82
N ARG A 63 -4.34 3.61 1.64
CA ARG A 63 -4.09 3.91 3.06
C ARG A 63 -3.78 2.65 3.87
N VAL A 64 -4.55 1.57 3.66
CA VAL A 64 -4.37 0.30 4.38
C VAL A 64 -3.00 -0.32 4.07
N TRP A 65 -2.56 -0.26 2.81
CA TRP A 65 -1.21 -0.65 2.43
C TRP A 65 -0.15 0.19 3.17
N SER A 66 -0.20 1.52 3.07
CA SER A 66 0.82 2.42 3.63
C SER A 66 0.91 2.42 5.15
N MET A 67 -0.19 2.03 5.83
CA MET A 67 -0.20 1.92 7.29
C MET A 67 0.36 0.58 7.79
N ALA A 68 0.33 -0.48 6.98
CA ALA A 68 0.85 -1.78 7.37
C ALA A 68 2.37 -1.71 7.51
N GLU A 69 2.91 -2.23 8.63
CA GLU A 69 4.36 -2.21 8.85
C GLU A 69 5.11 -3.14 7.87
N TYR A 70 4.46 -4.25 7.50
CA TYR A 70 4.94 -5.23 6.52
C TYR A 70 3.75 -5.73 5.68
N PRO A 71 3.27 -4.97 4.68
CA PRO A 71 2.07 -5.32 3.91
C PRO A 71 2.17 -6.71 3.26
N ASP A 72 3.37 -7.08 2.79
CA ASP A 72 3.63 -8.38 2.16
C ASP A 72 3.59 -9.57 3.13
N ARG A 73 3.71 -9.33 4.45
CA ARG A 73 3.51 -10.37 5.47
C ARG A 73 2.03 -10.57 5.78
N ALA A 74 1.23 -9.51 5.69
CA ALA A 74 -0.20 -9.57 5.97
C ALA A 74 -0.97 -10.25 4.82
N LEU A 75 -0.61 -9.94 3.58
CA LEU A 75 -1.15 -10.59 2.38
C LEU A 75 -0.02 -10.80 1.36
N GLY A 76 -0.06 -11.91 0.63
CA GLY A 76 0.89 -12.15 -0.47
C GLY A 76 0.61 -11.26 -1.69
N HIS A 77 1.63 -11.03 -2.52
CA HIS A 77 1.54 -10.16 -3.71
C HIS A 77 0.39 -10.51 -4.65
N ALA A 78 0.10 -11.79 -4.88
CA ALA A 78 -1.01 -12.21 -5.74
C ALA A 78 -2.35 -11.63 -5.24
N ARG A 79 -2.58 -11.67 -3.92
CA ARG A 79 -3.80 -11.12 -3.33
C ARG A 79 -3.83 -9.60 -3.38
N TRP A 80 -2.70 -8.94 -3.18
CA TRP A 80 -2.61 -7.50 -3.36
C TRP A 80 -2.91 -7.07 -4.80
N ARG A 81 -2.38 -7.77 -5.81
CA ARG A 81 -2.70 -7.50 -7.23
C ARG A 81 -4.19 -7.58 -7.48
N GLU A 82 -4.86 -8.63 -6.98
CA GLU A 82 -6.31 -8.77 -7.13
C GLU A 82 -7.08 -7.61 -6.51
N LEU A 83 -6.69 -7.18 -5.29
CA LEU A 83 -7.35 -6.07 -4.61
C LEU A 83 -7.16 -4.75 -5.37
N PHE A 84 -5.93 -4.44 -5.80
CA PHE A 84 -5.65 -3.22 -6.56
C PHE A 84 -6.28 -3.25 -7.97
N ALA A 85 -6.34 -4.41 -8.61
CA ALA A 85 -7.03 -4.56 -9.90
C ALA A 85 -8.53 -4.24 -9.78
N LYS A 86 -9.18 -4.66 -8.68
CA LYS A 86 -10.58 -4.32 -8.41
C LYS A 86 -10.79 -2.87 -8.01
N ALA A 87 -9.90 -2.34 -7.18
CA ALA A 87 -9.95 -0.94 -6.75
C ALA A 87 -9.71 0.05 -7.89
N GLY A 88 -8.96 -0.36 -8.92
CA GLY A 88 -8.40 0.57 -9.88
C GLY A 88 -7.30 1.44 -9.27
N TYR A 89 -6.80 2.39 -10.06
CA TYR A 89 -5.82 3.37 -9.57
C TYR A 89 -6.51 4.48 -8.78
N ALA A 90 -5.91 4.87 -7.67
CA ALA A 90 -6.36 5.96 -6.85
C ALA A 90 -5.19 6.74 -6.25
N ALA A 91 -5.39 8.03 -6.05
CA ALA A 91 -4.50 8.88 -5.26
C ALA A 91 -5.22 9.31 -3.98
N ASP A 92 -4.60 9.09 -2.83
CA ASP A 92 -5.14 9.46 -1.52
C ASP A 92 -6.58 8.98 -1.28
N GLY A 93 -6.87 7.75 -1.75
CA GLY A 93 -8.18 7.11 -1.65
C GLY A 93 -9.24 7.70 -2.60
N ARG A 94 -8.84 8.49 -3.59
CA ARG A 94 -9.76 9.04 -4.60
C ARG A 94 -9.47 8.42 -5.96
N PRO A 95 -10.48 7.92 -6.69
CA PRO A 95 -10.29 7.49 -8.07
C PRO A 95 -9.63 8.60 -8.88
N GLU A 96 -8.55 8.27 -9.57
CA GLU A 96 -7.82 9.22 -10.42
C GLU A 96 -7.35 8.49 -11.69
N SER A 97 -7.05 9.26 -12.73
CA SER A 97 -6.30 8.73 -13.87
C SER A 97 -4.86 8.47 -13.46
N ARG A 98 -4.27 7.42 -14.00
CA ARG A 98 -2.81 7.25 -13.93
C ARG A 98 -2.12 8.40 -14.67
N PRO A 99 -0.88 8.73 -14.31
CA PRO A 99 0.01 9.53 -15.15
C PRO A 99 0.02 9.02 -16.59
N ASP A 100 0.16 9.91 -17.56
CA ASP A 100 0.20 9.59 -18.99
C ASP A 100 1.59 9.22 -19.49
N THR A 101 2.60 9.39 -18.64
CA THR A 101 4.02 9.25 -18.97
C THR A 101 4.72 8.34 -17.97
N THR A 102 5.75 7.66 -18.44
CA THR A 102 6.66 6.87 -17.60
C THR A 102 7.29 7.76 -16.54
N LEU A 103 7.28 7.29 -15.29
CA LEU A 103 7.86 8.01 -14.16
C LEU A 103 9.21 7.41 -13.78
N ARG A 104 10.18 8.27 -13.46
CA ARG A 104 11.36 7.84 -12.70
C ARG A 104 11.01 7.83 -11.23
N LEU A 105 11.06 6.65 -10.62
CA LEU A 105 10.81 6.47 -9.20
C LEU A 105 12.06 5.99 -8.48
N TYR A 106 12.07 6.19 -7.17
CA TYR A 106 13.17 5.89 -6.27
C TYR A 106 12.69 5.11 -5.04
N ARG A 107 13.59 4.30 -4.47
CA ARG A 107 13.35 3.58 -3.21
C ARG A 107 14.62 3.50 -2.39
N GLY A 108 14.59 4.01 -1.16
CA GLY A 108 15.66 3.76 -0.19
C GLY A 108 15.47 2.42 0.50
N SER A 109 16.36 1.45 0.29
CA SER A 109 16.28 0.16 0.98
C SER A 109 17.57 -0.65 0.94
N VAL A 110 17.63 -1.66 1.79
CA VAL A 110 18.64 -2.73 1.66
C VAL A 110 18.37 -3.58 0.41
N GLU A 111 19.42 -4.15 -0.18
CA GLU A 111 19.38 -4.99 -1.40
C GLU A 111 18.19 -5.95 -1.45
N ARG A 112 18.01 -6.78 -0.40
CA ARG A 112 16.96 -7.81 -0.35
C ARG A 112 15.53 -7.28 -0.40
N ARG A 113 15.32 -5.97 -0.30
CA ARG A 113 14.01 -5.29 -0.33
C ARG A 113 13.87 -4.32 -1.51
N ARG A 114 14.80 -4.35 -2.46
CA ARG A 114 14.77 -3.46 -3.64
C ARG A 114 13.55 -3.68 -4.52
N THR A 115 12.96 -4.87 -4.50
CA THR A 115 11.77 -5.24 -5.27
C THR A 115 10.44 -5.07 -4.52
N ASP A 116 10.43 -4.54 -3.30
CA ASP A 116 9.16 -4.24 -2.62
C ASP A 116 8.45 -3.05 -3.31
N TRP A 117 7.17 -2.88 -3.03
CA TRP A 117 6.28 -2.04 -3.87
C TRP A 117 6.14 -0.57 -3.46
N SER A 118 6.81 -0.14 -2.39
CA SER A 118 6.77 1.25 -1.93
C SER A 118 7.89 2.07 -2.57
N TRP A 119 7.52 2.98 -3.46
CA TRP A 119 8.43 3.83 -4.24
C TRP A 119 8.04 5.30 -4.10
N THR A 120 8.90 6.23 -4.48
CA THR A 120 8.62 7.67 -4.40
C THR A 120 9.19 8.39 -5.62
N ASP A 121 8.56 9.50 -6.03
CA ASP A 121 9.10 10.42 -7.03
C ASP A 121 10.15 11.39 -6.44
N SER A 122 10.37 11.35 -5.12
CA SER A 122 11.29 12.23 -4.40
C SER A 122 12.61 11.51 -4.08
N LEU A 123 13.70 11.94 -4.72
CA LEU A 123 15.04 11.42 -4.43
C LEU A 123 15.44 11.67 -2.97
N ASP A 124 15.05 12.80 -2.39
CA ASP A 124 15.36 13.15 -1.01
C ASP A 124 14.69 12.18 -0.01
N VAL A 125 13.42 11.83 -0.26
CA VAL A 125 12.70 10.85 0.57
C VAL A 125 13.39 9.48 0.46
N ALA A 126 13.75 9.05 -0.75
CA ALA A 126 14.49 7.80 -0.93
C ALA A 126 15.86 7.83 -0.23
N ARG A 127 16.56 8.96 -0.26
CA ARG A 127 17.83 9.17 0.45
C ARG A 127 17.64 9.02 1.96
N ASP A 128 16.59 9.61 2.53
CA ASP A 128 16.31 9.47 3.97
C ASP A 128 16.05 8.03 4.40
N TYR A 129 15.33 7.27 3.58
CA TYR A 129 15.11 5.85 3.84
C TYR A 129 16.37 4.99 3.68
N ALA A 130 17.31 5.36 2.79
CA ALA A 130 18.55 4.62 2.57
C ALA A 130 19.64 4.98 3.60
N LEU A 131 19.82 6.27 3.89
CA LEU A 131 21.01 6.80 4.57
C LEU A 131 20.71 7.27 5.99
N SER A 132 19.53 7.82 6.26
CA SER A 132 19.18 8.47 7.53
C SER A 132 18.74 7.49 8.62
N GLY A 133 18.92 6.17 8.42
CA GLY A 133 18.79 5.15 9.45
C GLY A 133 17.45 5.20 10.20
N ILE A 134 16.35 5.53 9.52
CA ILE A 134 15.02 5.65 10.11
C ILE A 134 14.76 4.42 11.00
N ARG A 135 14.61 4.66 12.31
CA ARG A 135 14.35 3.63 13.35
C ARG A 135 15.44 2.55 13.48
N GLY A 136 16.72 2.91 13.34
CA GLY A 136 17.83 1.95 13.51
C GLY A 136 17.93 0.93 12.36
N ARG A 137 17.34 1.24 11.20
CA ARG A 137 17.49 0.42 10.00
C ARG A 137 18.95 0.46 9.52
N PRO A 138 19.49 -0.66 9.01
CA PRO A 138 20.79 -0.67 8.38
C PRO A 138 20.85 0.34 7.24
N ARG A 139 22.04 0.91 6.99
CA ARG A 139 22.30 1.67 5.77
C ARG A 139 21.95 0.82 4.55
N GLY A 140 21.18 1.40 3.65
CA GLY A 140 20.77 0.79 2.39
C GLY A 140 21.37 1.52 1.19
N THR A 141 20.76 1.27 0.04
CA THR A 141 21.08 1.86 -1.26
C THR A 141 19.84 2.59 -1.77
N ILE A 142 20.02 3.59 -2.62
CA ILE A 142 18.93 4.18 -3.39
C ILE A 142 18.77 3.36 -4.67
N TRP A 143 17.59 2.77 -4.83
CA TRP A 143 17.17 2.05 -6.03
C TRP A 143 16.36 2.99 -6.92
N THR A 144 16.51 2.87 -8.24
CA THR A 144 15.73 3.63 -9.21
C THR A 144 15.18 2.72 -10.32
N ALA A 145 14.06 3.12 -10.89
CA ALA A 145 13.47 2.48 -12.05
C ALA A 145 12.65 3.47 -12.87
N LEU A 146 12.53 3.19 -14.17
CA LEU A 146 11.53 3.82 -15.04
C LEU A 146 10.26 2.95 -14.99
N VAL A 147 9.18 3.51 -14.48
CA VAL A 147 7.94 2.80 -14.18
C VAL A 147 6.85 3.25 -15.15
N ASP A 148 6.34 2.31 -15.94
CA ASP A 148 5.19 2.53 -16.81
C ASP A 148 3.93 2.80 -15.98
N PRO A 149 3.04 3.74 -16.38
CA PRO A 149 1.80 4.00 -15.68
C PRO A 149 0.98 2.76 -15.33
N ALA A 150 0.94 1.75 -16.20
CA ALA A 150 0.19 0.52 -15.98
C ALA A 150 0.64 -0.27 -14.74
N MET A 151 1.89 -0.08 -14.29
CA MET A 151 2.43 -0.73 -13.09
C MET A 151 2.09 0.03 -11.80
N LEU A 152 1.55 1.25 -11.90
CA LEU A 152 1.12 2.05 -10.75
C LEU A 152 -0.22 1.53 -10.23
N LEU A 153 -0.22 1.17 -8.95
CA LEU A 153 -1.36 0.61 -8.24
C LEU A 153 -2.12 1.68 -7.45
N ALA A 154 -1.40 2.60 -6.80
CA ALA A 154 -1.97 3.76 -6.12
C ALA A 154 -0.89 4.81 -5.80
N ARG A 155 -1.32 5.99 -5.37
CA ARG A 155 -0.46 7.05 -4.82
C ARG A 155 -0.97 7.49 -3.45
N ASN A 156 -0.07 7.68 -2.49
CA ASN A 156 -0.39 8.24 -1.18
C ASN A 156 0.59 9.39 -0.89
N THR A 157 0.07 10.60 -0.76
CA THR A 157 0.87 11.80 -0.45
C THR A 157 0.84 12.17 1.04
N GLY A 158 0.02 11.48 1.84
CA GLY A 158 -0.01 11.64 3.29
C GLY A 158 1.35 11.40 3.97
N ARG A 159 1.57 12.09 5.11
CA ARG A 159 2.80 12.02 5.94
C ARG A 159 4.09 12.44 5.21
N ASP A 160 3.96 13.24 4.15
CA ASP A 160 5.09 13.73 3.33
C ASP A 160 5.89 12.61 2.63
N GLU A 161 5.38 11.38 2.59
CA GLU A 161 6.11 10.22 2.04
C GLU A 161 6.08 10.17 0.51
N LYS A 162 5.12 10.85 -0.14
CA LYS A 162 4.95 10.88 -1.61
C LYS A 162 5.09 9.47 -2.23
N GLU A 163 4.37 8.51 -1.66
CA GLU A 163 4.47 7.11 -2.00
C GLU A 163 3.68 6.79 -3.28
N TYR A 164 4.30 6.06 -4.19
CA TYR A 164 3.65 5.24 -5.19
C TYR A 164 3.73 3.78 -4.78
N ILE A 165 2.60 3.08 -4.91
CA ILE A 165 2.53 1.63 -4.80
C ILE A 165 2.69 1.07 -6.20
N VAL A 166 3.72 0.26 -6.42
CA VAL A 166 4.17 -0.20 -7.74
C VAL A 166 4.28 -1.71 -7.77
N ASP A 167 3.64 -2.37 -8.74
CA ASP A 167 3.96 -3.78 -9.01
C ASP A 167 5.33 -3.86 -9.67
N THR A 168 6.32 -4.35 -8.94
CA THR A 168 7.72 -4.44 -9.39
C THR A 168 8.01 -5.68 -10.24
N SER A 169 7.01 -6.52 -10.52
CA SER A 169 7.21 -7.73 -11.31
C SER A 169 7.74 -7.42 -12.71
N GLY A 170 8.96 -7.88 -13.00
CA GLY A 170 9.60 -7.66 -14.30
C GLY A 170 10.20 -6.25 -14.47
N LEU A 171 10.19 -5.41 -13.43
CA LEU A 171 10.77 -4.08 -13.48
C LEU A 171 12.31 -4.16 -13.49
N ALA A 172 12.94 -3.45 -14.42
CA ALA A 172 14.38 -3.20 -14.39
C ALA A 172 14.68 -2.20 -13.27
N ILE A 173 15.50 -2.61 -12.29
CA ILE A 173 15.82 -1.83 -11.09
C ILE A 173 17.33 -1.70 -10.98
N ASP A 174 17.80 -0.46 -10.97
CA ASP A 174 19.21 -0.10 -10.89
C ASP A 174 19.51 0.56 -9.52
N SER A 175 20.75 0.45 -9.06
CA SER A 175 21.26 1.24 -7.94
C SER A 175 21.79 2.58 -8.44
N LEU A 176 21.50 3.67 -7.73
CA LEU A 176 22.19 4.94 -7.93
C LEU A 176 23.51 4.95 -7.17
N ASN A 177 24.59 5.37 -7.84
CA ASN A 177 25.89 5.54 -7.21
C ASN A 177 25.94 6.85 -6.41
N GLU A 178 26.81 6.95 -5.40
CA GLU A 178 26.94 8.16 -4.56
C GLU A 178 27.21 9.44 -5.37
N ASP A 179 27.91 9.34 -6.50
CA ASP A 179 28.23 10.47 -7.37
C ASP A 179 27.00 11.03 -8.12
N GLU A 180 25.93 10.26 -8.26
CA GLU A 180 24.68 10.65 -8.94
C GLU A 180 23.64 11.25 -7.99
N ILE A 181 24.01 11.36 -6.70
CA ILE A 181 23.13 11.81 -5.61
C ILE A 181 23.35 13.31 -5.30
N HIS A 182 24.33 13.97 -5.96
CA HIS A 182 24.75 15.36 -5.70
C HIS A 182 24.36 16.35 -6.80
#